data_AF-A0AAV9LP47-F1
#
_entry.id   AF-A0AAV9LP47-F1
#
_cell.length_a   1.000
_cell.length_b   1.000
_cell.length_c   1.000
_cell.angle_alpha   90.00
_cell.angle_beta   90.00
_cell.angle_gamma   90.00
#
_symmetry.space_group_name_H-M   'P 1'
#
loop_
_entity.id
_entity.type
_entity.pdbx_description
1 polymer ?
#
loop_
_entity_poly.entity_id
_entity_poly.type
_entity_poly.pdbx_seq_one_letter_code
_entity_poly.pdbx_strand_id
1 'polypeptide(L)'
;MSFIIRSVDISATPINVTKYFLEFLKVDDTSGKGLFEVILDETKCIGLDIDNLRGQGYDNGSNMKGKHQGVQKRLLDINPRSFYTPCESFRVDYFLYIVDQAIFLLQNRFEQFENNVNNSRNSRLSQKKFFKIKNNKILFKINNVSRKIKWFGYIID
;
A
#
# COMPACT_ATOMS: atom_id res chain seq x y z
N MET A 1 6.53 4.34 8.97
CA MET A 1 5.10 3.98 8.87
C MET A 1 4.91 3.09 7.65
N SER A 2 4.16 1.99 7.75
CA SER A 2 3.88 1.15 6.57
C SER A 2 2.73 1.74 5.75
N PHE A 3 2.85 1.69 4.42
CA PHE A 3 1.81 2.19 3.53
C PHE A 3 1.21 1.08 2.69
N ILE A 4 -0.06 0.80 2.95
CA ILE A 4 -0.77 -0.36 2.41
C ILE A 4 -2.06 0.11 1.79
N ILE A 5 -2.36 -0.45 0.62
CA ILE A 5 -3.59 -0.15 -0.09
C ILE A 5 -4.42 -1.41 -0.23
N ARG A 6 -5.69 -1.33 0.15
CA ARG A 6 -6.71 -2.30 -0.19
C ARG A 6 -7.55 -1.78 -1.34
N SER A 7 -7.54 -2.50 -2.45
CA SER A 7 -8.49 -2.27 -3.52
C SER A 7 -9.65 -3.27 -3.45
N VAL A 8 -10.84 -2.80 -3.85
CA VAL A 8 -12.06 -3.61 -3.95
C VAL A 8 -12.58 -3.49 -5.38
N ASP A 9 -12.35 -4.53 -6.19
CA ASP A 9 -12.90 -4.64 -7.54
C ASP A 9 -14.31 -5.21 -7.53
N ILE A 10 -15.27 -4.30 -7.68
CA ILE A 10 -16.70 -4.60 -7.75
C ILE A 10 -17.16 -5.00 -9.17
N SER A 11 -16.30 -4.85 -10.17
CA SER A 11 -16.59 -5.27 -11.55
C SER A 11 -16.31 -6.76 -11.77
N ALA A 12 -15.51 -7.38 -10.89
CA ALA A 12 -15.25 -8.80 -10.88
C ALA A 12 -16.38 -9.57 -10.15
N THR A 13 -16.66 -10.78 -10.63
CA THR A 13 -17.53 -11.76 -9.96
C THR A 13 -16.75 -13.07 -9.77
N PRO A 14 -16.48 -13.48 -8.52
CA PRO A 14 -16.82 -12.80 -7.26
C PRO A 14 -16.05 -11.47 -7.08
N ILE A 15 -16.56 -10.59 -6.20
CA ILE A 15 -15.89 -9.33 -5.82
C ILE A 15 -14.45 -9.66 -5.41
N ASN A 16 -13.49 -8.95 -6.00
CA ASN A 16 -12.08 -9.19 -5.72
C ASN A 16 -11.56 -8.12 -4.75
N VAL A 17 -11.07 -8.56 -3.59
CA VAL A 17 -10.38 -7.69 -2.62
C VAL A 17 -8.91 -8.02 -2.66
N THR A 18 -8.08 -7.04 -3.03
CA THR A 18 -6.62 -7.21 -3.08
C THR A 18 -5.95 -6.19 -2.16
N LYS A 19 -4.99 -6.65 -1.36
CA LYS A 19 -4.09 -5.80 -0.57
C LYS A 19 -2.76 -5.63 -1.32
N TYR A 20 -2.16 -4.46 -1.19
CA TYR A 20 -0.87 -4.12 -1.77
C TYR A 20 -0.03 -3.46 -0.67
N PHE A 21 1.06 -4.12 -0.28
CA PHE A 21 2.13 -3.43 0.45
C PHE A 21 2.92 -2.60 -0.57
N LEU A 22 2.99 -1.28 -0.37
CA LEU A 22 3.71 -0.40 -1.26
C LEU A 22 5.14 -0.22 -0.75
N GLU A 23 5.28 0.43 0.41
CA GLU A 23 6.58 0.68 1.03
C GLU A 23 6.46 1.11 2.50
N PHE A 24 7.62 1.37 3.10
CA PHE A 24 7.72 2.06 4.38
C PHE A 24 7.99 3.55 4.14
N LEU A 25 7.06 4.38 4.59
CA LEU A 25 7.19 5.83 4.55
C LEU A 25 8.04 6.30 5.73
N LYS A 26 9.02 7.16 5.41
CA LYS A 26 9.78 7.91 6.41
C LYS A 26 8.86 8.98 6.99
N VAL A 27 8.71 8.98 8.31
CA VAL A 27 7.90 9.95 9.04
C VAL A 27 8.79 10.58 10.09
N ASP A 28 9.05 11.88 9.93
CA ASP A 28 9.83 12.65 10.90
C ASP A 28 8.92 13.34 11.93
N ASP A 29 7.74 13.81 11.50
CA ASP A 29 6.68 14.36 12.39
C ASP A 29 5.55 13.33 12.58
N THR A 30 5.46 12.78 13.78
CA THR A 30 4.44 11.80 14.17
C THR A 30 3.15 12.43 14.70
N SER A 31 3.01 13.76 14.62
CA SER A 31 1.74 14.45 14.86
C SER A 31 0.67 14.00 13.85
N GLY A 32 -0.61 14.16 14.20
CA GLY A 32 -1.69 13.85 13.27
C GLY A 32 -1.65 14.67 11.98
N LYS A 33 -0.97 15.83 11.99
CA LYS A 33 -0.74 16.65 10.79
C LYS A 33 0.41 16.08 9.95
N GLY A 34 1.57 15.82 10.56
CA GLY A 34 2.74 15.30 9.84
C GLY A 34 2.47 13.94 9.19
N LEU A 35 1.78 13.04 9.90
CA LEU A 35 1.34 11.75 9.35
C LEU A 35 0.41 11.94 8.15
N PHE A 36 -0.58 12.84 8.27
CA PHE A 36 -1.52 13.16 7.21
C PHE A 36 -0.81 13.71 5.95
N GLU A 37 0.16 14.61 6.12
CA GLU A 37 0.91 15.19 4.99
C GLU A 37 1.72 14.12 4.25
N VAL A 38 2.41 13.24 5.00
CA VAL A 38 3.16 12.11 4.40
C VAL A 38 2.24 11.18 3.59
N ILE A 39 1.05 10.86 4.10
CA ILE A 39 0.07 10.03 3.37
C ILE A 39 -0.42 10.76 2.12
N LEU A 40 -0.75 12.04 2.24
CA LEU A 40 -1.28 12.83 1.12
C LEU A 40 -0.23 12.98 0.00
N ASP A 41 1.04 13.18 0.35
CA ASP A 41 2.10 13.33 -0.64
C ASP A 41 2.42 12.00 -1.31
N GLU A 42 2.42 10.90 -0.56
CA GLU A 42 2.64 9.58 -1.15
C GLU A 42 1.50 9.21 -2.10
N THR A 43 0.24 9.42 -1.71
CA THR A 43 -0.92 9.13 -2.57
C THR A 43 -0.86 9.90 -3.89
N LYS A 44 -0.45 11.17 -3.86
CA LYS A 44 -0.18 11.96 -5.07
C LYS A 44 0.98 11.41 -5.87
N CYS A 45 2.08 11.02 -5.21
CA CYS A 45 3.29 10.48 -5.85
C CYS A 45 2.98 9.24 -6.70
N ILE A 46 2.15 8.32 -6.17
CA ILE A 46 1.72 7.11 -6.89
C ILE A 46 0.54 7.34 -7.84
N GLY A 47 0.08 8.59 -7.97
CA GLY A 47 -0.99 8.98 -8.90
C GLY A 47 -2.37 8.47 -8.49
N LEU A 48 -2.61 8.26 -7.19
CA LEU A 48 -3.92 7.91 -6.67
C LEU A 48 -4.72 9.17 -6.36
N ASP A 49 -5.94 9.16 -6.87
CA ASP A 49 -6.92 10.19 -6.56
C ASP A 49 -7.46 10.00 -5.13
N ILE A 50 -7.35 11.05 -4.32
CA ILE A 50 -7.82 11.11 -2.93
C ILE A 50 -9.32 10.81 -2.83
N ASP A 51 -10.08 11.13 -3.86
CA ASP A 51 -11.52 10.87 -3.94
C ASP A 51 -11.86 9.39 -3.97
N ASN A 52 -10.94 8.57 -4.50
CA ASN A 52 -11.08 7.14 -4.49
C ASN A 52 -10.74 6.55 -3.11
N LEU A 53 -9.92 7.22 -2.29
CA LEU A 53 -9.47 6.76 -0.99
C LEU A 53 -10.55 6.90 0.10
N ARG A 54 -11.47 5.94 0.16
CA ARG A 54 -12.66 5.94 1.02
C ARG A 54 -12.54 5.09 2.29
N GLY A 55 -11.76 4.02 2.29
CA GLY A 55 -11.50 3.27 3.53
C GLY A 55 -10.30 3.82 4.28
N GLN A 56 -10.43 4.03 5.59
CA GLN A 56 -9.33 4.39 6.48
C GLN A 56 -9.17 3.30 7.56
N GLY A 57 -8.01 2.63 7.63
CA GLY A 57 -7.74 1.61 8.65
C GLY A 57 -6.39 1.83 9.31
N TYR A 58 -6.37 2.18 10.58
CA TYR A 58 -5.12 2.39 11.33
C TYR A 58 -5.36 2.20 12.82
N ASP A 59 -4.28 2.25 13.59
CA ASP A 59 -4.33 2.11 15.05
C ASP A 59 -5.27 3.13 15.73
N ASN A 60 -5.60 2.85 16.99
CA ASN A 60 -6.47 3.73 17.78
C ASN A 60 -5.72 4.95 18.37
N GLY A 61 -4.50 5.23 17.93
CA GLY A 61 -3.68 6.33 18.43
C GLY A 61 -4.36 7.68 18.19
N SER A 62 -4.19 8.62 19.12
CA SER A 62 -4.84 9.94 19.06
C SER A 62 -4.44 10.74 17.82
N ASN A 63 -3.21 10.59 17.33
CA ASN A 63 -2.74 11.22 16.10
C ASN A 63 -3.34 10.56 14.84
N MET A 64 -3.77 9.31 14.92
CA MET A 64 -4.41 8.59 13.81
C MET A 64 -5.93 8.76 13.85
N LYS A 65 -6.60 8.22 14.87
CA LYS A 65 -8.07 8.22 15.06
C LYS A 65 -8.63 9.52 15.66
N GLY A 66 -7.79 10.50 15.99
CA GLY A 66 -8.22 11.73 16.67
C GLY A 66 -9.37 12.45 15.96
N LYS A 67 -10.48 12.67 16.67
CA LYS A 67 -11.71 13.30 16.14
C LYS A 67 -11.54 14.75 15.69
N HIS A 68 -10.51 15.44 16.18
CA HIS A 68 -10.30 16.87 15.95
C HIS A 68 -9.05 17.18 15.13
N GLN A 69 -7.94 16.49 15.40
CA GLN A 69 -6.63 16.81 14.81
C GLN A 69 -5.92 15.56 14.25
N GLY A 70 -6.55 14.39 14.33
CA GLY A 70 -5.99 13.15 13.83
C GLY A 70 -6.11 13.02 12.31
N VAL A 71 -5.32 12.11 11.76
CA VAL A 71 -5.34 11.69 10.34
C VAL A 71 -6.78 11.41 9.89
N GLN A 72 -7.58 10.74 10.72
CA GLN A 72 -9.00 10.46 10.49
C GLN A 72 -9.79 11.68 10.11
N LYS A 73 -9.72 12.71 10.95
CA LYS A 73 -10.50 13.91 10.77
C LYS A 73 -10.04 14.65 9.52
N ARG A 74 -8.73 14.79 9.32
CA ARG A 74 -8.15 15.50 8.17
C ARG A 74 -8.52 14.87 6.83
N LEU A 75 -8.49 13.55 6.74
CA LEU A 75 -8.89 12.84 5.52
C LEU A 75 -10.39 12.88 5.29
N LEU A 76 -11.18 12.85 6.36
CA LEU A 76 -12.63 13.06 6.26
C LEU A 76 -12.98 14.46 5.76
N ASP A 77 -12.23 15.48 6.17
CA ASP A 77 -12.45 16.88 5.75
C ASP A 77 -12.15 17.08 4.25
N ILE A 78 -11.26 16.28 3.67
CA ILE A 78 -10.89 16.37 2.24
C ILE A 78 -11.70 15.41 1.39
N ASN A 79 -12.01 14.22 1.90
CA ASN A 79 -12.88 13.25 1.26
C ASN A 79 -14.03 12.88 2.22
N PRO A 80 -15.18 13.56 2.12
CA PRO A 80 -16.36 13.28 2.95
C PRO A 80 -16.94 11.88 2.78
N ARG A 81 -16.55 11.13 1.73
CA ARG A 81 -16.96 9.73 1.51
C ARG A 81 -16.07 8.74 2.24
N SER A 82 -15.03 9.22 2.92
CA SER A 82 -14.12 8.35 3.66
C SER A 82 -14.73 7.89 4.99
N PHE A 83 -14.45 6.65 5.39
CA PHE A 83 -14.93 6.05 6.62
C PHE A 83 -13.81 5.33 7.34
N TYR A 84 -13.81 5.43 8.66
CA TYR A 84 -12.82 4.78 9.52
C TYR A 84 -13.31 3.42 10.00
N THR A 85 -12.45 2.42 9.87
CA THR A 85 -12.67 1.08 10.43
C THR A 85 -11.52 0.75 11.39
N PRO A 86 -11.80 0.40 12.66
CA PRO A 86 -10.77 -0.01 13.62
C PRO A 86 -9.93 -1.20 13.10
N CYS A 87 -8.61 -1.09 13.21
CA CYS A 87 -7.63 -2.01 12.63
C CYS A 87 -7.38 -3.30 13.47
N GLU A 88 -8.34 -3.78 14.27
CA GLU A 88 -8.03 -4.85 15.24
C GLU A 88 -7.88 -6.24 14.61
N SER A 89 -8.73 -6.63 13.67
CA SER A 89 -8.56 -7.88 12.90
C SER A 89 -7.51 -7.79 11.80
N PHE A 90 -7.12 -6.57 11.42
CA PHE A 90 -6.26 -6.34 10.27
C PHE A 90 -4.82 -6.76 10.48
N ARG A 91 -4.30 -6.59 11.70
CA ARG A 91 -2.88 -6.77 12.01
C ARG A 91 -2.38 -8.20 11.81
N VAL A 92 -3.18 -9.21 12.18
CA VAL A 92 -2.76 -10.63 12.08
C VAL A 92 -2.73 -11.09 10.63
N ASP A 93 -3.84 -10.89 9.89
CA ASP A 93 -3.90 -11.22 8.46
C ASP A 93 -2.89 -10.42 7.64
N TYR A 94 -2.60 -9.19 8.07
CA TYR A 94 -1.59 -8.34 7.45
C TYR A 94 -0.18 -8.85 7.68
N PHE A 95 0.16 -9.20 8.92
CA PHE A 95 1.47 -9.76 9.24
C PHE A 95 1.75 -11.02 8.43
N LEU A 96 0.78 -11.94 8.37
CA LEU A 96 0.88 -13.16 7.55
C LEU A 96 1.06 -12.83 6.06
N TYR A 97 0.32 -11.84 5.54
CA TYR A 97 0.45 -11.40 4.15
C TYR A 97 1.82 -10.81 3.83
N ILE A 98 2.39 -9.96 4.69
CA ILE A 98 3.75 -9.41 4.45
C ILE A 98 4.77 -10.54 4.47
N VAL A 99 4.69 -11.44 5.45
CA VAL A 99 5.62 -12.57 5.57
C VAL A 99 5.55 -13.44 4.32
N ASP A 100 4.35 -13.76 3.84
CA ASP A 100 4.14 -14.50 2.59
C ASP A 100 4.75 -13.77 1.38
N GLN A 101 4.49 -12.46 1.23
CA GLN A 101 5.08 -11.66 0.14
C GLN A 101 6.61 -11.57 0.23
N ALA A 102 7.17 -11.48 1.43
CA ALA A 102 8.60 -11.45 1.66
C ALA A 102 9.25 -12.81 1.34
N ILE A 103 8.63 -13.92 1.76
CA ILE A 103 9.06 -15.28 1.43
C ILE A 103 9.03 -15.48 -0.08
N PHE A 104 7.92 -15.15 -0.74
CA PHE A 104 7.80 -15.23 -2.19
C PHE A 104 8.86 -14.38 -2.91
N LEU A 105 9.11 -13.16 -2.44
CA LEU A 105 10.17 -12.30 -2.97
C LEU A 105 11.57 -12.90 -2.81
N LEU A 106 11.85 -13.51 -1.66
CA LEU A 106 13.12 -14.19 -1.40
C LEU A 106 13.27 -15.42 -2.27
N GLN A 107 12.25 -16.28 -2.35
CA GLN A 107 12.23 -17.47 -3.21
C GLN A 107 12.49 -17.11 -4.68
N ASN A 108 11.76 -16.13 -5.22
CA ASN A 108 12.01 -15.65 -6.59
C ASN A 108 13.44 -15.12 -6.78
N ARG A 109 14.01 -14.46 -5.77
CA ARG A 109 15.40 -13.99 -5.82
C ARG A 109 16.39 -15.15 -5.80
N PHE A 110 16.14 -16.17 -4.99
CA PHE A 110 16.96 -17.38 -4.95
C PHE A 110 16.90 -18.13 -6.28
N GLU A 111 15.71 -18.36 -6.83
CA GLU A 111 15.55 -18.98 -8.15
C GLU A 111 16.25 -18.18 -9.26
N GLN A 112 16.14 -16.84 -9.24
CA GLN A 112 16.87 -16.00 -10.17
C GLN A 112 18.38 -16.06 -9.95
N PHE A 113 18.84 -16.15 -8.71
CA PHE A 113 20.25 -16.32 -8.40
C PHE A 113 20.77 -17.66 -8.91
N GLU A 114 20.06 -18.76 -8.69
CA GLU A 114 20.43 -20.08 -9.23
C GLU A 114 20.45 -20.08 -10.75
N ASN A 115 19.40 -19.54 -11.40
CA ASN A 115 19.35 -19.40 -12.85
C ASN A 115 20.47 -18.50 -13.38
N ASN A 116 20.80 -17.42 -12.67
CA ASN A 116 21.91 -16.55 -13.04
C ASN A 116 23.26 -17.21 -12.76
N VAL A 117 23.46 -18.02 -11.72
CA VAL A 117 24.71 -18.77 -11.52
C VAL A 117 24.87 -19.81 -12.63
N ASN A 118 23.79 -20.48 -13.00
CA ASN A 118 23.77 -21.44 -14.10
C ASN A 118 24.02 -20.76 -15.46
N ASN A 119 23.53 -19.53 -15.66
CA ASN A 119 23.72 -18.73 -16.88
C ASN A 119 24.99 -17.85 -16.87
N SER A 120 25.56 -17.53 -15.71
CA SER A 120 26.71 -16.62 -15.50
C SER A 120 28.05 -17.33 -15.67
N ARG A 121 28.05 -18.46 -16.39
CA ARG A 121 29.13 -18.68 -17.36
C ARG A 121 29.21 -17.55 -18.41
N ASN A 122 28.15 -16.75 -18.61
CA ASN A 122 28.12 -15.61 -19.51
C ASN A 122 27.33 -14.39 -18.96
N SER A 123 28.07 -13.37 -18.49
CA SER A 123 27.70 -11.94 -18.37
C SER A 123 26.90 -11.43 -17.13
N ARG A 124 27.40 -10.31 -16.57
CA ARG A 124 26.96 -9.59 -15.36
C ARG A 124 25.87 -8.57 -15.69
N LEU A 125 24.71 -8.61 -15.03
CA LEU A 125 23.68 -7.55 -15.11
C LEU A 125 23.14 -7.14 -13.73
N SER A 126 23.05 -5.82 -13.52
CA SER A 126 22.95 -5.15 -12.22
C SER A 126 21.54 -5.13 -11.59
N GLN A 127 21.48 -5.33 -10.29
CA GLN A 127 20.30 -5.45 -9.42
C GLN A 127 19.34 -4.23 -9.39
N LYS A 128 19.78 -3.03 -9.81
CA LYS A 128 18.98 -1.78 -9.73
C LYS A 128 17.78 -1.72 -10.69
N LYS A 129 17.81 -2.39 -11.85
CA LYS A 129 16.69 -2.38 -12.81
C LYS A 129 15.45 -3.15 -12.32
N PHE A 130 15.62 -4.10 -11.40
CA PHE A 130 14.58 -5.05 -11.02
C PHE A 130 13.49 -4.46 -10.12
N PHE A 131 13.84 -3.65 -9.12
CA PHE A 131 12.86 -3.06 -8.19
C PHE A 131 11.90 -2.09 -8.89
N LYS A 132 12.41 -1.30 -9.85
CA LYS A 132 11.61 -0.31 -10.58
C LYS A 132 10.50 -0.94 -11.44
N ILE A 133 10.74 -2.14 -12.00
CA ILE A 133 9.78 -2.83 -12.86
C ILE A 133 8.60 -3.42 -12.06
N LYS A 134 8.86 -3.93 -10.84
CA LYS A 134 7.80 -4.54 -10.00
C LYS A 134 6.82 -3.48 -9.47
N ASN A 135 7.33 -2.33 -9.01
CA ASN A 135 6.50 -1.21 -8.57
C ASN A 135 5.62 -0.70 -9.72
N ASN A 136 6.18 -0.53 -10.92
CA ASN A 136 5.40 -0.09 -12.08
C ASN A 136 4.26 -1.05 -12.45
N LYS A 137 4.45 -2.38 -12.32
CA LYS A 137 3.37 -3.36 -12.56
C LYS A 137 2.27 -3.29 -11.50
N ILE A 138 2.63 -3.07 -10.24
CA ILE A 138 1.67 -2.90 -9.13
C ILE A 138 0.88 -1.61 -9.34
N LEU A 139 1.55 -0.48 -9.60
CA LEU A 139 0.89 0.80 -9.92
C LEU A 139 -0.03 0.68 -11.14
N PHE A 140 0.42 0.02 -12.20
CA PHE A 140 -0.43 -0.21 -13.38
C PHE A 140 -1.70 -1.00 -13.01
N LYS A 141 -1.57 -2.06 -12.20
CA LYS A 141 -2.71 -2.85 -11.74
C LYS A 141 -3.65 -2.01 -10.89
N ILE A 142 -3.11 -1.25 -9.92
CA ILE A 142 -3.86 -0.32 -9.05
C ILE A 142 -4.60 0.75 -9.86
N ASN A 143 -3.94 1.39 -10.82
CA ASN A 143 -4.53 2.45 -11.64
C ASN A 143 -5.59 1.91 -12.62
N ASN A 144 -5.38 0.72 -13.17
CA ASN A 144 -6.35 0.07 -14.05
C ASN A 144 -7.62 -0.36 -13.27
N VAL A 145 -7.41 -0.83 -12.04
CA VAL A 145 -8.44 -1.14 -11.04
C VAL A 145 -9.18 0.15 -10.63
N SER A 146 -8.49 1.25 -10.32
CA SER A 146 -9.09 2.56 -10.01
C SER A 146 -9.98 3.11 -11.13
N ARG A 147 -9.66 2.86 -12.40
CA ARG A 147 -10.51 3.26 -13.54
C ARG A 147 -11.80 2.44 -13.69
N LYS A 148 -11.91 1.30 -13.01
CA LYS A 148 -13.07 0.39 -13.08
C LYS A 148 -13.89 0.33 -11.79
N ILE A 149 -13.47 1.05 -10.75
CA ILE A 149 -13.92 0.84 -9.38
C ILE A 149 -14.48 2.12 -8.77
N LYS A 150 -15.54 1.95 -7.98
CA LYS A 150 -16.20 3.03 -7.24
C LYS A 150 -15.60 3.29 -5.85
N TRP A 151 -14.69 2.47 -5.31
CA TRP A 151 -14.17 2.57 -3.92
C TRP A 151 -12.71 2.07 -3.75
N PHE A 152 -11.84 2.83 -3.08
CA PHE A 152 -10.55 2.37 -2.54
C PHE A 152 -10.56 2.46 -1.01
N GLY A 153 -9.77 1.63 -0.32
CA GLY A 153 -9.44 1.82 1.09
C GLY A 153 -7.95 1.65 1.33
N TYR A 154 -7.39 2.30 2.34
CA TYR A 154 -5.98 2.14 2.70
C TYR A 154 -5.86 1.84 4.18
N ILE A 155 -4.80 1.10 4.51
CA ILE A 155 -4.41 0.80 5.88
C ILE A 155 -3.08 1.48 6.13
N ILE A 156 -2.98 2.19 7.25
CA ILE A 156 -1.75 2.81 7.74
C ILE A 156 -1.47 2.22 9.12
N ASP A 157 -0.51 1.31 9.22
CA ASP A 157 0.03 0.89 10.52
C ASP A 157 1.51 1.32 10.63
#